data_AF-A0A5N8VCX8-F1
#
_entry.id   AF-A0A5N8VCX8-F1
#
_cell.length_a   1.000
_cell.length_b   1.000
_cell.length_c   1.000
_cell.angle_alpha   90.00
_cell.angle_beta   90.00
_cell.angle_gamma   90.00
#
_symmetry.space_group_name_H-M   'P 1'
#
loop_
_entity.id
_entity.type
_entity.pdbx_description
1 polymer ?
#
loop_
_entity_poly.entity_id
_entity_poly.type
_entity_poly.pdbx_seq_one_letter_code
_entity_poly.pdbx_strand_id
1 'polypeptide(L)'
;MSHASTGASAAPVTGNAVAIKNFAFSPAALKVKVGTRVTWTNQDTDAHTVTSAGSGGPLQSAALSTHATYSYTFTKPGTYAYLCTIHPFMTATVEVTR
;
A
#
# COMPACT_ATOMS: atom_id res chain seq x y z
N MET A 1 -33.37 2.73 -14.93
CA MET A 1 -33.03 2.74 -13.49
C MET A 1 -31.51 2.63 -13.37
N SER A 2 -30.80 3.76 -13.39
CA SER A 2 -29.33 3.77 -13.28
C SER A 2 -28.96 3.71 -11.80
N HIS A 3 -28.46 2.58 -11.33
CA HIS A 3 -27.77 2.52 -10.04
C HIS A 3 -26.32 2.94 -10.26
N ALA A 4 -26.03 4.21 -10.02
CA ALA A 4 -24.67 4.67 -9.78
C ALA A 4 -24.26 4.17 -8.39
N SER A 5 -23.57 3.02 -8.34
CA SER A 5 -22.88 2.59 -7.12
C SER A 5 -21.60 3.41 -6.99
N THR A 6 -21.67 4.54 -6.31
CA THR A 6 -20.49 5.20 -5.77
C THR A 6 -19.92 4.30 -4.67
N GLY A 7 -18.99 3.42 -5.06
CA GLY A 7 -18.18 2.67 -4.11
C GLY A 7 -17.47 3.66 -3.20
N ALA A 8 -17.94 3.78 -1.95
CA ALA A 8 -17.31 4.62 -0.95
C ALA A 8 -15.92 4.04 -0.68
N SER A 9 -14.88 4.70 -1.19
CA SER A 9 -13.50 4.41 -0.81
C SER A 9 -13.40 4.61 0.69
N ALA A 10 -13.03 3.57 1.43
CA ALA A 10 -12.93 3.65 2.88
C ALA A 10 -11.96 4.76 3.27
N ALA A 11 -12.30 5.53 4.31
CA ALA A 11 -11.45 6.62 4.79
C ALA A 11 -10.06 6.07 5.16
N PRO A 12 -8.97 6.80 4.86
CA PRO A 12 -7.62 6.37 5.22
C PRO A 12 -7.48 6.12 6.73
N VAL A 13 -6.86 5.00 7.09
CA VAL A 13 -6.55 4.66 8.48
C VAL A 13 -5.20 5.27 8.86
N THR A 14 -5.08 5.82 10.07
CA THR A 14 -3.79 6.32 10.58
C THR A 14 -2.97 5.18 11.18
N GLY A 15 -1.68 5.11 10.85
CA GLY A 15 -0.77 4.08 11.35
C GLY A 15 0.51 4.01 10.51
N ASN A 16 1.41 3.08 10.81
CA ASN A 16 2.68 2.92 10.07
C ASN A 16 2.95 1.49 9.61
N ALA A 17 1.91 0.65 9.59
CA ALA A 17 2.00 -0.75 9.22
C ALA A 17 0.92 -1.12 8.20
N VAL A 18 1.29 -1.98 7.27
CA VAL A 18 0.39 -2.57 6.27
C VAL A 18 0.63 -4.08 6.26
N ALA A 19 -0.42 -4.86 6.53
CA ALA A 19 -0.39 -6.30 6.33
C ALA A 19 -0.72 -6.61 4.87
N ILE A 20 0.01 -7.54 4.26
CA ILE A 20 -0.40 -8.19 3.02
C ILE A 20 -1.07 -9.49 3.42
N LYS A 21 -2.40 -9.57 3.26
CA LYS A 21 -3.18 -10.75 3.62
C LYS A 21 -4.38 -10.90 2.71
N ASN A 22 -4.81 -12.14 2.44
CA ASN A 22 -5.92 -12.46 1.55
C ASN A 22 -5.80 -11.79 0.18
N PHE A 23 -4.59 -11.75 -0.39
CA PHE A 23 -4.30 -11.04 -1.65
C PHE A 23 -4.74 -9.57 -1.62
N ALA A 24 -4.51 -8.88 -0.49
CA ALA A 24 -4.83 -7.47 -0.33
C ALA A 24 -3.82 -6.76 0.59
N PHE A 25 -3.64 -5.46 0.37
CA PHE A 25 -2.97 -4.58 1.32
C PHE A 25 -3.99 -4.10 2.37
N SER A 26 -3.66 -4.25 3.65
CA SER A 26 -4.54 -3.92 4.76
C SER A 26 -3.82 -3.02 5.78
N PRO A 27 -4.23 -1.74 5.95
CA PRO A 27 -5.31 -1.07 5.23
C PRO A 27 -4.96 -0.77 3.77
N ALA A 28 -5.98 -0.67 2.90
CA ALA A 28 -5.80 -0.29 1.49
C ALA A 28 -5.54 1.22 1.30
N ALA A 29 -5.90 2.04 2.29
CA ALA A 29 -5.58 3.47 2.35
C ALA A 29 -4.98 3.78 3.73
N LEU A 30 -3.71 4.18 3.76
CA LEU A 30 -2.99 4.53 4.97
C LEU A 30 -2.69 6.03 4.97
N LYS A 31 -2.87 6.70 6.11
CA LYS A 31 -2.49 8.10 6.30
C LYS A 31 -1.34 8.22 7.30
N VAL A 32 -0.31 8.97 6.92
CA VAL A 32 0.90 9.19 7.73
C VAL A 32 1.36 10.65 7.72
N LYS A 33 2.24 10.98 8.66
CA LYS A 33 2.99 12.25 8.67
C LYS A 33 4.30 12.11 7.90
N VAL A 34 4.81 13.20 7.34
CA VAL A 34 6.17 13.27 6.78
C VAL A 34 7.18 12.75 7.82
N GLY A 35 8.14 11.97 7.37
CA GLY A 35 9.15 11.31 8.21
C GLY A 35 8.71 9.94 8.75
N THR A 36 7.45 9.53 8.56
CA THR A 36 6.98 8.22 9.00
C THR A 36 7.61 7.11 8.16
N ARG A 37 8.19 6.11 8.83
CA ARG A 37 8.56 4.81 8.23
C ARG A 37 7.34 3.90 8.21
N VAL A 38 6.86 3.55 7.02
CA VAL A 38 5.80 2.55 6.84
C VAL A 38 6.44 1.19 6.62
N THR A 39 5.90 0.15 7.27
CA THR A 39 6.33 -1.24 7.14
C THR A 39 5.22 -2.09 6.53
N TRP A 40 5.55 -2.84 5.48
CA TRP A 40 4.69 -3.86 4.91
C TRP A 40 5.18 -5.23 5.38
N THR A 41 4.26 -6.10 5.80
CA THR A 41 4.57 -7.48 6.18
C THR A 41 3.73 -8.44 5.38
N ASN A 42 4.36 -9.41 4.73
CA ASN A 42 3.63 -10.47 4.05
C ASN A 42 3.09 -11.50 5.06
N GLN A 43 1.77 -11.60 5.19
CA GLN A 43 1.08 -12.58 6.02
C GLN A 43 0.42 -13.69 5.18
N ASP A 44 0.49 -13.60 3.85
CA ASP A 44 0.09 -14.65 2.94
C ASP A 44 1.22 -15.68 2.73
N THR A 45 0.83 -16.85 2.23
CA THR A 45 1.76 -17.90 1.77
C THR A 45 2.41 -17.55 0.44
N ASP A 46 1.69 -16.81 -0.39
CA ASP A 46 2.12 -16.38 -1.71
C ASP A 46 3.08 -15.21 -1.63
N ALA A 47 3.96 -15.10 -2.63
CA ALA A 47 4.87 -13.97 -2.71
C ALA A 47 4.16 -12.70 -3.19
N HIS A 48 4.51 -11.57 -2.58
CA HIS A 48 3.97 -10.26 -2.95
C HIS A 48 5.05 -9.20 -3.10
N THR A 49 4.72 -8.12 -3.78
CA THR A 49 5.59 -6.95 -3.95
C THR A 49 4.87 -5.69 -3.52
N VAL A 50 5.64 -4.67 -3.17
CA VAL A 50 5.19 -3.31 -2.90
C VAL A 50 5.89 -2.41 -3.91
N THR A 51 5.19 -2.06 -4.98
CA THR A 51 5.75 -1.32 -6.11
C THR A 51 4.89 -0.11 -6.43
N SER A 52 5.50 1.06 -6.62
CA SER A 52 4.76 2.27 -7.00
C SER A 52 3.95 2.05 -8.27
N ALA A 53 2.70 2.55 -8.28
CA ALA A 53 1.87 2.54 -9.46
C ALA A 53 2.30 3.68 -10.38
N GLY A 54 2.83 3.33 -11.57
CA GLY A 54 3.38 4.29 -12.54
C GLY A 54 4.91 4.38 -12.49
N SER A 55 5.48 5.14 -13.43
CA SER A 55 6.93 5.31 -13.56
C SER A 55 7.49 6.28 -12.52
N GLY A 56 8.67 5.97 -11.98
CA GLY A 56 9.46 6.90 -11.14
C GLY A 56 8.99 7.08 -9.69
N GLY A 57 8.03 6.29 -9.22
CA GLY A 57 7.63 6.30 -7.82
C GLY A 57 8.67 5.65 -6.89
N PRO A 58 8.67 5.97 -5.59
CA PRO A 58 9.76 5.59 -4.68
C PRO A 58 9.68 4.16 -4.13
N LEU A 59 8.55 3.47 -4.31
CA LEU A 59 8.35 2.13 -3.75
C LEU A 59 8.82 1.09 -4.75
N GLN A 60 9.80 0.28 -4.35
CA GLN A 60 10.29 -0.85 -5.12
C GLN A 60 10.84 -1.91 -4.16
N SER A 61 10.01 -2.86 -3.76
CA SER A 61 10.47 -4.02 -3.00
C SER A 61 10.95 -5.14 -3.92
N ALA A 62 11.82 -6.02 -3.40
CA ALA A 62 11.91 -7.38 -3.94
C ALA A 62 10.61 -8.16 -3.67
N ALA A 63 10.48 -9.36 -4.23
CA ALA A 63 9.41 -10.28 -3.83
C ALA A 63 9.56 -10.64 -2.34
N LEU A 64 8.49 -10.43 -1.59
CA LEU A 64 8.39 -10.72 -0.17
C LEU A 64 7.80 -12.12 -0.02
N SER A 65 8.58 -13.08 0.46
CA SER A 65 8.07 -14.38 0.91
C SER A 65 7.20 -14.21 2.16
N THR A 66 6.54 -15.28 2.61
CA THR A 66 5.81 -15.29 3.88
C THR A 66 6.66 -14.74 5.03
N HIS A 67 6.06 -13.84 5.80
CA HIS A 67 6.62 -13.09 6.92
C HIS A 67 7.78 -12.14 6.60
N ALA A 68 8.19 -12.04 5.34
CA ALA A 68 9.15 -11.02 4.93
C ALA A 68 8.53 -9.63 5.00
N THR A 69 9.39 -8.63 5.23
CA THR A 69 8.98 -7.24 5.40
C THR A 69 9.68 -6.31 4.41
N TYR A 70 8.99 -5.24 4.03
CA TYR A 70 9.55 -4.10 3.32
C TYR A 70 9.28 -2.82 4.13
N SER A 71 10.18 -1.85 4.09
CA SER A 71 10.00 -0.58 4.79
C SER A 71 10.43 0.60 3.93
N TYR A 72 9.68 1.70 4.02
CA TYR A 72 10.01 2.95 3.33
C TYR A 72 9.65 4.17 4.19
N THR A 73 10.54 5.16 4.23
CA THR A 73 10.30 6.42 4.93
C THR A 73 9.86 7.50 3.96
N PHE A 74 8.65 8.03 4.14
CA PHE A 74 8.11 9.08 3.27
C PHE A 74 8.57 10.47 3.72
N THR A 75 9.33 11.17 2.89
CA THR A 75 9.91 12.48 3.23
C THR A 75 9.22 13.67 2.54
N LYS A 76 8.28 13.41 1.63
CA LYS A 76 7.54 14.45 0.89
C LYS A 76 6.04 14.23 1.08
N PRO A 77 5.24 15.30 1.31
CA PRO A 77 3.80 15.20 1.27
C PRO A 77 3.31 14.76 -0.11
N GLY A 78 2.19 14.04 -0.15
CA GLY A 78 1.56 13.57 -1.37
C GLY A 78 0.84 12.24 -1.20
N THR A 79 0.15 11.81 -2.25
CA THR A 79 -0.51 10.51 -2.30
C THR A 79 0.34 9.55 -3.14
N TYR A 80 0.74 8.44 -2.54
CA TYR A 80 1.56 7.42 -3.16
C TYR A 80 0.70 6.19 -3.45
N ALA A 81 0.29 6.02 -4.71
CA ALA A 81 -0.37 4.81 -5.17
C ALA A 81 0.65 3.70 -5.43
N TYR A 82 0.30 2.47 -5.08
CA TYR A 82 1.15 1.30 -5.25
C TYR A 82 0.34 0.04 -5.50
N LEU A 83 1.00 -0.97 -6.05
CA LEU A 83 0.43 -2.25 -6.41
C LEU A 83 1.40 -3.41 -6.15
N CYS A 84 0.88 -4.63 -6.17
CA CYS A 84 1.70 -5.83 -6.31
C CYS A 84 1.85 -6.17 -7.80
N THR A 85 3.08 -6.27 -8.28
CA THR A 85 3.38 -6.61 -9.68
C THR A 85 3.08 -8.07 -10.03
N ILE A 86 3.07 -8.97 -9.04
CA ILE A 86 2.71 -10.39 -9.21
C ILE A 86 1.18 -10.54 -9.35
N HIS A 87 0.43 -9.72 -8.59
CA HIS A 87 -1.03 -9.73 -8.53
C HIS A 87 -1.55 -8.30 -8.76
N PRO A 88 -1.62 -7.80 -10.02
CA PRO A 88 -1.82 -6.37 -10.31
C PRO A 88 -3.16 -5.78 -9.84
N PHE A 89 -4.13 -6.62 -9.48
CA PHE A 89 -5.39 -6.18 -8.88
C PHE A 89 -5.21 -5.69 -7.42
N MET A 90 -4.14 -6.10 -6.74
CA MET A 90 -3.77 -5.61 -5.42
C MET A 90 -3.27 -4.18 -5.54
N THR A 91 -4.07 -3.22 -5.12
CA THR A 91 -3.73 -1.79 -5.17
C THR A 91 -4.02 -1.13 -3.82
N ALA A 92 -3.25 -0.12 -3.48
CA ALA A 92 -3.41 0.65 -2.25
C ALA A 92 -2.74 2.02 -2.35
N THR A 93 -2.98 2.87 -1.34
CA THR A 93 -2.41 4.22 -1.26
C THR A 93 -1.82 4.51 0.13
N VAL A 94 -0.77 5.33 0.14
CA VAL A 94 -0.30 6.03 1.34
C VAL A 94 -0.46 7.53 1.12
N GLU A 95 -1.29 8.18 1.92
CA GLU A 95 -1.43 9.64 1.99
C GLU A 95 -0.43 10.18 3.03
N VAL A 96 0.53 11.00 2.57
CA VAL A 96 1.54 11.64 3.42
C VAL A 96 1.18 13.09 3.61
N THR A 97 0.90 13.46 4.85
CA THR A 97 0.59 14.83 5.27
C THR A 97 1.74 15.44 6.04
N ARG A 98 1.81 16.77 6.11
CA ARG A 98 2.79 17.46 6.96
C ARG A 98 2.51 17.22 8.44
#